data_AF-A0A8T2XFB7-F1
#
_entry.id   AF-A0A8T2XFB7-F1
#
_cell.length_a   1.000
_cell.length_b   1.000
_cell.length_c   1.000
_cell.angle_alpha   90.00
_cell.angle_beta   90.00
_cell.angle_gamma   90.00
#
_symmetry.space_group_name_H-M   'P 1'
#
loop_
_entity.id
_entity.type
_entity.pdbx_description
1 polymer ?
#
loop_
_entity_poly.entity_id
_entity_poly.type
_entity_poly.pdbx_seq_one_letter_code
_entity_poly.pdbx_strand_id
1 'polypeptide(L)' 'MRRDLGISHFEGKMEVKDMEINKKCEKCGHTKLKFSTRQMRSADEGQTTFFHCANCSYTFTEN' A
#
# COMPACT_ATOMS: atom_id res chain seq x y z
N MET A 1 3.38 23.47 39.06
CA MET A 1 4.58 23.11 38.28
C MET A 1 4.25 21.84 37.50
N ARG A 2 3.44 21.96 36.44
CA ARG A 2 3.88 21.91 35.02
C ARG A 2 4.77 20.69 34.75
N ARG A 3 4.15 19.57 34.40
CA ARG A 3 4.78 18.53 33.56
C ARG A 3 3.78 18.17 32.49
N ASP A 4 3.69 19.11 31.58
CA ASP A 4 2.91 19.12 30.36
C ASP A 4 3.36 17.92 29.51
N LEU A 5 2.59 16.81 29.55
CA LEU A 5 2.76 15.71 28.61
C LEU A 5 2.14 16.15 27.28
N GLY A 6 2.86 17.03 26.59
CA GLY A 6 2.59 17.46 25.23
C GLY A 6 2.83 16.30 24.29
N ILE A 7 1.76 15.54 24.04
CA ILE A 7 1.75 14.53 22.98
C ILE A 7 1.73 15.31 21.66
N SER A 8 2.93 15.58 21.15
CA SER A 8 3.18 16.21 19.86
C SER A 8 2.51 15.37 18.78
N HIS A 9 1.54 15.99 18.10
CA HIS A 9 0.86 15.54 16.89
C HIS A 9 1.86 14.89 15.91
N PHE A 10 1.89 13.56 15.91
CA PHE A 10 2.65 12.77 14.95
C PHE A 10 1.84 12.70 13.66
N GLU A 11 1.97 13.68 12.78
CA GLU A 11 1.61 13.50 11.37
C GLU A 11 2.65 12.58 10.73
N GLY A 12 2.55 11.30 11.07
CA GLY A 12 3.17 10.24 10.30
C GLY A 12 2.50 10.19 8.94
N LYS A 13 3.03 10.95 7.98
CA LYS A 13 2.78 10.72 6.57
C LYS A 13 3.28 9.31 6.27
N MET A 14 2.41 8.33 6.44
CA MET A 14 2.68 6.95 6.09
C MET A 14 2.75 6.91 4.56
N GLU A 15 3.95 7.10 4.03
CA GLU A 15 4.23 7.03 2.59
C GLU A 15 3.85 5.62 2.13
N VAL A 16 2.64 5.50 1.58
CA VAL A 16 2.20 4.31 0.87
C VAL A 16 3.03 4.30 -0.40
N LYS A 17 4.06 3.47 -0.43
CA LYS A 17 4.97 3.40 -1.56
C LYS A 17 4.24 2.66 -2.70
N ASP A 18 3.37 3.38 -3.42
CA ASP A 18 2.78 2.86 -4.64
C ASP A 18 3.87 2.80 -5.71
N MET A 19 4.27 1.58 -6.07
CA MET A 19 5.31 1.32 -7.05
C MET A 19 4.68 0.81 -8.35
N GLU A 20 5.18 1.26 -9.50
CA GLU A 20 4.65 0.83 -10.79
C GLU A 20 5.29 -0.49 -11.24
N ILE A 21 4.48 -1.44 -11.66
CA ILE A 21 4.90 -2.74 -12.20
C ILE A 21 4.32 -2.95 -13.60
N ASN A 22 5.11 -3.55 -14.49
CA ASN A 22 4.66 -3.98 -15.81
C ASN A 22 3.91 -5.33 -15.70
N LYS A 23 2.71 -5.34 -15.13
CA LYS A 23 1.80 -6.50 -15.08
C LYS A 23 0.52 -6.15 -15.85
N LYS A 24 0.06 -7.05 -16.73
CA LYS A 24 -1.13 -6.82 -17.56
C LYS A 24 -2.39 -6.93 -16.69
N CYS A 25 -3.27 -5.92 -16.76
CA CYS A 25 -4.58 -5.98 -16.13
C CYS A 25 -5.48 -6.99 -16.85
N GLU A 26 -6.02 -7.95 -16.12
CA GLU A 26 -6.92 -8.97 -16.67
C GLU A 26 -8.29 -8.40 -17.10
N LYS A 27 -8.67 -7.23 -16.55
CA LYS A 27 -9.94 -6.57 -16.87
C LYS A 27 -9.87 -5.70 -18.13
N CYS A 28 -8.85 -4.86 -18.26
CA CYS A 28 -8.77 -3.84 -19.32
C CYS A 28 -7.57 -4.00 -20.25
N GLY A 29 -6.64 -4.91 -19.95
CA GLY A 29 -5.44 -5.14 -20.76
C GLY A 29 -4.31 -4.12 -20.58
N HIS A 30 -4.43 -3.17 -19.64
CA HIS A 30 -3.39 -2.18 -19.37
C HIS A 30 -2.11 -2.81 -18.82
N THR A 31 -0.95 -2.45 -19.36
CA THR A 31 0.33 -3.12 -19.06
C THR A 31 0.99 -2.63 -17.77
N LYS A 32 0.61 -1.45 -17.26
CA LYS A 32 1.17 -0.87 -16.03
C LYS A 32 0.15 -0.93 -14.88
N LEU A 33 0.53 -1.51 -13.77
CA LEU A 33 -0.27 -1.54 -12.55
C LEU A 33 0.52 -0.88 -11.44
N LYS A 34 -0.16 -0.27 -10.49
CA LYS A 34 0.46 0.16 -9.23
C LYS A 34 0.37 -1.00 -8.26
N PHE A 35 1.43 -1.28 -7.53
CA PHE A 35 1.39 -2.22 -6.44
C PHE A 35 1.87 -1.58 -5.14
N SER A 36 1.33 -2.07 -4.04
CA SER A 36 1.68 -1.63 -2.70
C SER A 36 1.75 -2.84 -1.82
N THR A 37 2.84 -2.99 -1.10
CA THR A 37 3.04 -4.14 -0.24
C THR A 37 2.74 -3.73 1.20
N ARG A 38 1.84 -4.45 1.85
CA ARG A 38 1.41 -4.16 3.23
C ARG A 38 1.52 -5.43 4.06
N GLN A 39 2.17 -5.29 5.22
CA GLN A 39 2.21 -6.33 6.24
C GLN A 39 0.90 -6.26 7.03
N MET A 40 0.07 -7.29 6.95
CA MET A 40 -1.24 -7.32 7.64
C MET A 40 -1.17 -8.02 9.01
N ARG A 41 -0.17 -8.90 9.22
CA ARG A 41 0.05 -9.69 10.44
C ARG A 41 1.54 -9.72 10.81
N SER A 42 1.89 -10.35 11.94
CA SER A 42 3.27 -10.51 12.40
C SER A 42 4.19 -10.99 11.27
N ALA A 43 5.50 -10.73 11.40
CA ALA A 43 6.53 -10.97 10.37
C ALA A 43 6.62 -12.40 9.79
N ASP A 44 5.84 -13.35 10.31
CA ASP A 44 5.88 -14.77 10.01
C ASP A 44 4.99 -15.18 8.81
N GLU A 45 4.01 -14.36 8.41
CA GLU A 45 3.05 -14.73 7.34
C GLU A 45 3.34 -14.09 5.97
N GLY A 46 4.49 -13.44 5.81
CA GLY A 46 4.87 -12.79 4.56
C GLY A 46 4.09 -11.49 4.29
N GLN A 47 4.54 -10.74 3.29
CA GLN A 47 3.95 -9.45 2.95
C GLN A 47 2.87 -9.61 1.88
N THR A 48 1.65 -9.14 2.15
CA THR A 48 0.60 -9.13 1.11
C THR A 48 0.85 -7.99 0.11
N THR A 49 0.87 -8.33 -1.17
CA THR A 49 1.00 -7.39 -2.29
C THR A 49 -0.37 -7.03 -2.83
N PHE A 50 -0.72 -5.75 -2.77
CA PHE A 50 -1.94 -5.19 -3.33
C PHE A 50 -1.63 -4.61 -4.70
N PHE A 51 -2.34 -5.03 -5.74
CA PHE A 51 -2.23 -4.48 -7.09
C PHE A 51 -3.47 -3.64 -7.40
N HIS A 52 -3.25 -2.47 -7.99
CA HIS A 52 -4.27 -1.51 -8.37
C HIS A 52 -4.05 -1.04 -9.80
N CYS A 53 -5.09 -1.14 -10.63
CA CYS A 53 -5.07 -0.65 -12.00
C CYS A 53 -5.51 0.81 -12.05
N ALA A 54 -4.60 1.70 -12.47
CA ALA A 54 -4.92 3.12 -12.66
C ALA A 54 -5.92 3.37 -13.80
N ASN A 55 -6.08 2.43 -14.74
CA ASN A 55 -6.93 2.61 -15.92
C ASN A 55 -8.41 2.23 -15.66
N CYS A 56 -8.66 1.11 -14.98
CA CYS A 56 -10.03 0.62 -14.73
C CYS A 56 -10.38 0.52 -13.24
N SER A 57 -9.51 1.00 -12.36
CA SER A 57 -9.67 0.95 -10.90
C SER A 57 -9.81 -0.46 -10.32
N TYR A 58 -9.49 -1.51 -11.09
CA TYR A 58 -9.50 -2.89 -10.63
C TYR A 58 -8.38 -3.11 -9.60
N THR A 59 -8.72 -3.70 -8.46
CA THR A 59 -7.79 -3.97 -7.36
C THR A 59 -7.85 -5.44 -6.98
N PHE A 60 -6.70 -6.06 -6.79
CA PHE A 60 -6.57 -7.47 -6.38
C PHE A 60 -5.35 -7.66 -5.47
N THR A 61 -5.36 -8.71 -4.67
CA THR A 61 -4.32 -9.02 -3.68
C THR A 61 -3.66 -10.36 -3.95
N GLU A 62 -2.36 -10.43 -3.72
CA GLU A 62 -1.51 -11.62 -3.84
C GLU A 62 -0.74 -11.76 -2.52
N ASN A 63 -0.82 -12.92 -1.87
CA ASN A 63 -0.14 -13.22 -0.60
C ASN A 63 1.10 -14.07 -0.82
#